data_AF-A0AAD2J787-F1
#
_entry.id   AF-A0AAD2J787-F1
#
_cell.length_a   1.000
_cell.length_b   1.000
_cell.length_c   1.000
_cell.angle_alpha   90.00
_cell.angle_beta   90.00
_cell.angle_gamma   90.00
#
_symmetry.space_group_name_H-M   'P 1'
#
loop_
_entity.id
_entity.type
_entity.pdbx_description
1 polymer ?
#
loop_
_entity_poly.entity_id
_entity_poly.type
_entity_poly.pdbx_seq_one_letter_code
_entity_poly.pdbx_strand_id
1 'polypeptide(L)'
;MKAAAAFAAGLDAQAVRIVIDIYGSLALTGYGHGTFDALMLGLEGSLPHDIPLAGIPERLERIRTQHILRLNGQEIRFIPDRDLNILGNQVLPKHPNSLRFTAYASDGTVLNEQVYYSVGGGFVVTEEDFDRQAETEKAVPYPYTSCAELLARCRLNRLDISEVVLANEAALAGCGEAEIRRRAAAVAEVMEGCIKRGLGADGELPG
;
A
#
# COMPACT_ATOMS: atom_id res chain seq x y z
N MET A 1 0.64 4.80 2.73
CA MET A 1 0.87 3.75 3.73
C MET A 1 1.91 2.71 3.31
N LYS A 2 1.63 1.79 2.37
CA LYS A 2 2.58 0.72 2.00
C LYS A 2 3.99 1.23 1.63
N ALA A 3 4.08 2.27 0.81
CA ALA A 3 5.36 2.90 0.45
C ALA A 3 6.15 3.38 1.68
N ALA A 4 5.47 4.07 2.60
CA ALA A 4 6.09 4.58 3.84
C ALA A 4 6.52 3.45 4.78
N ALA A 5 5.73 2.38 4.90
CA ALA A 5 6.09 1.21 5.70
C ALA A 5 7.28 0.45 5.10
N ALA A 6 7.31 0.29 3.77
CA ALA A 6 8.44 -0.33 3.08
C ALA A 6 9.72 0.50 3.22
N PHE A 7 9.61 1.83 3.10
CA PHE A 7 10.74 2.73 3.32
C PHE A 7 11.25 2.64 4.76
N ALA A 8 10.36 2.77 5.75
CA ALA A 8 10.71 2.70 7.17
C ALA A 8 11.40 1.37 7.53
N ALA A 9 10.90 0.24 7.03
CA ALA A 9 11.48 -1.08 7.28
C ALA A 9 12.93 -1.23 6.76
N GLY A 10 13.32 -0.44 5.75
CA GLY A 10 14.67 -0.42 5.19
C GLY A 10 15.66 0.51 5.91
N LEU A 11 15.22 1.26 6.93
CA LEU A 11 16.06 2.20 7.67
C LEU A 11 16.67 1.58 8.92
N ASP A 12 17.89 2.00 9.24
CA ASP A 12 18.57 1.68 10.49
C ASP A 12 18.23 2.70 11.61
N ALA A 13 18.81 2.46 12.79
CA ALA A 13 18.61 3.32 13.97
C ALA A 13 19.30 4.70 13.89
N GLN A 14 20.01 5.02 12.80
CA GLN A 14 20.68 6.32 12.65
C GLN A 14 19.76 7.40 12.08
N ALA A 15 18.64 7.01 11.47
CA ALA A 15 17.68 7.94 10.89
C ALA A 15 16.94 8.72 11.98
N VAL A 16 17.21 10.03 12.06
CA VAL A 16 16.57 10.93 13.05
C VAL A 16 15.59 11.92 12.44
N ARG A 17 15.56 12.03 11.11
CA ARG A 17 14.63 12.88 10.38
C ARG A 17 14.25 12.23 9.06
N ILE A 18 12.95 12.23 8.76
CA ILE A 18 12.40 11.79 7.47
C ILE A 18 11.75 13.00 6.81
N VAL A 19 11.97 13.17 5.51
CA VAL A 19 11.26 14.12 4.65
C VAL A 19 10.56 13.33 3.55
N ILE A 20 9.33 13.73 3.21
CA ILE A 20 8.56 13.14 2.14
C ILE A 20 8.14 14.23 1.16
N ASP A 21 8.59 14.13 -0.09
CA ASP A 21 8.05 14.90 -1.20
C ASP A 21 6.89 14.14 -1.83
N ILE A 22 5.70 14.72 -1.82
CA ILE A 22 4.49 14.17 -2.45
C ILE A 22 4.24 14.94 -3.75
N TYR A 23 4.14 14.23 -4.87
CA TYR A 23 4.04 14.85 -6.20
C TYR A 23 2.66 14.66 -6.84
N GLY A 24 2.36 15.52 -7.81
CA GLY A 24 1.31 15.36 -8.81
C GLY A 24 -0.08 15.12 -8.23
N SER A 25 -0.82 14.20 -8.84
CA SER A 25 -2.22 13.94 -8.45
C SER A 25 -2.35 13.43 -7.02
N LEU A 26 -1.33 12.74 -6.49
CA LEU A 26 -1.31 12.27 -5.11
C LEU A 26 -1.24 13.43 -4.10
N ALA A 27 -0.49 14.48 -4.44
CA ALA A 27 -0.41 15.69 -3.63
C ALA A 27 -1.71 16.51 -3.70
N LEU A 28 -2.26 16.67 -4.91
CA LEU A 28 -3.45 17.49 -5.15
C LEU A 28 -4.70 16.96 -4.42
N THR A 29 -4.88 15.64 -4.39
CA THR A 29 -6.05 15.03 -3.75
C THR A 29 -5.75 14.51 -2.34
N GLY A 30 -4.54 14.76 -1.83
CA GLY A 30 -4.00 14.12 -0.64
C GLY A 30 -4.81 14.36 0.63
N TYR A 31 -5.36 15.56 0.81
CA TYR A 31 -6.21 15.90 1.96
C TYR A 31 -7.49 15.06 2.00
N GLY A 32 -8.28 15.07 0.93
CA GLY A 32 -9.55 14.33 0.87
C GLY A 32 -9.39 12.80 0.89
N HIS A 33 -8.22 12.29 0.50
CA HIS A 33 -7.93 10.84 0.51
C HIS A 33 -7.17 10.37 1.76
N GLY A 34 -6.90 11.26 2.72
CA GLY A 34 -6.12 10.92 3.92
C GLY A 34 -4.69 10.46 3.61
N THR A 35 -4.11 10.93 2.50
CA THR A 35 -2.79 10.48 2.02
C THR A 35 -1.70 10.81 3.03
N PHE A 36 -1.71 12.01 3.59
CA PHE A 36 -0.71 12.46 4.56
C PHE A 36 -0.76 11.63 5.84
N ASP A 37 -1.96 11.30 6.30
CA ASP A 37 -2.19 10.45 7.48
C ASP A 37 -1.71 9.04 7.22
N ALA A 38 -2.03 8.51 6.04
CA ALA A 38 -1.56 7.21 5.60
C ALA A 38 -0.02 7.14 5.44
N LEU A 39 0.66 8.25 5.16
CA LEU A 39 2.12 8.32 5.13
C LEU A 39 2.71 8.28 6.54
N MET A 40 2.19 9.11 7.44
CA MET A 40 2.64 9.17 8.85
C MET A 40 2.44 7.82 9.56
N LEU A 41 1.26 7.21 9.45
CA LEU A 41 0.97 5.91 10.05
C LEU A 41 1.80 4.79 9.40
N GLY A 42 2.09 4.91 8.10
CA GLY A 42 2.95 3.97 7.38
C GLY A 42 4.41 4.05 7.84
N LEU A 43 4.94 5.25 8.11
CA LEU A 43 6.29 5.41 8.69
C LEU A 43 6.40 4.78 10.08
N GLU A 44 5.31 4.68 10.83
CA GLU A 44 5.25 3.91 12.08
C GLU A 44 5.06 2.40 11.88
N GLY A 45 5.19 1.91 10.65
CA GLY A 45 5.14 0.49 10.32
C GLY A 45 3.74 -0.08 10.11
N SER A 46 2.67 0.73 10.11
CA SER A 46 1.32 0.23 9.87
C SER A 46 1.07 -0.13 8.40
N LEU A 47 0.33 -1.20 8.15
CA LEU A 47 -0.15 -1.57 6.83
C LEU A 47 -1.68 -1.37 6.74
N PRO A 48 -2.22 -1.13 5.54
CA PRO A 48 -3.63 -0.79 5.40
C PRO A 48 -4.58 -1.94 5.75
N HIS A 49 -4.10 -3.18 5.76
CA HIS A 49 -4.92 -4.37 6.00
C HIS A 49 -4.93 -4.82 7.47
N ASP A 50 -4.02 -4.29 8.32
CA ASP A 50 -3.83 -4.74 9.70
C ASP A 50 -3.89 -3.61 10.74
N ILE A 51 -4.01 -2.35 10.31
CA ILE A 51 -4.04 -1.21 11.21
C ILE A 51 -5.31 -1.20 12.10
N PRO A 52 -5.18 -1.13 13.44
CA PRO A 52 -6.32 -0.96 14.33
C PRO A 52 -6.92 0.45 14.22
N LEU A 53 -8.19 0.54 13.83
CA LEU A 53 -8.86 1.83 13.58
C LEU A 53 -8.98 2.71 14.84
N ALA A 54 -9.23 2.10 16.00
CA ALA A 54 -9.49 2.83 17.24
C ALA A 54 -8.32 3.71 17.71
N GLY A 55 -7.08 3.33 17.39
CA GLY A 55 -5.87 4.07 17.80
C GLY A 55 -5.38 5.11 16.80
N ILE A 56 -6.02 5.22 15.62
CA ILE A 56 -5.58 6.15 14.57
C ILE A 56 -5.63 7.61 15.05
N PRO A 57 -6.72 8.12 15.66
CA PRO A 57 -6.81 9.53 16.06
C PRO A 57 -5.69 9.94 17.02
N GLU A 58 -5.45 9.15 18.08
CA GLU A 58 -4.41 9.42 19.08
C GLU A 58 -3.01 9.46 18.47
N ARG A 59 -2.71 8.50 17.57
CA ARG A 59 -1.41 8.45 16.88
C ARG A 59 -1.20 9.68 16.00
N LEU A 60 -2.21 10.06 15.23
CA LEU A 60 -2.13 11.24 14.38
C LEU A 60 -2.03 12.53 15.22
N GLU A 61 -2.75 12.63 16.33
CA GLU A 61 -2.67 13.76 17.25
C GLU A 61 -1.26 13.89 17.84
N ARG A 62 -0.65 12.80 18.30
CA ARG A 62 0.74 12.79 18.78
C ARG A 62 1.71 13.31 17.71
N ILE A 63 1.60 12.84 16.48
CA ILE A 63 2.49 13.27 15.40
C ILE A 63 2.27 14.75 15.07
N ARG A 64 1.02 15.21 14.97
CA ARG A 64 0.68 16.59 14.59
C ARG A 64 0.98 17.62 15.68
N THR A 65 0.72 17.30 16.94
CA THR A 65 0.79 18.28 18.04
C THR A 65 2.10 18.18 18.82
N GLN A 66 2.55 16.95 19.10
CA GLN A 66 3.76 16.70 19.88
C GLN A 66 4.99 16.58 18.99
N HIS A 67 4.80 16.45 17.66
CA HIS A 67 5.88 16.29 16.68
C HIS A 67 6.71 15.02 16.91
N ILE A 68 6.08 13.98 17.44
CA ILE A 68 6.72 12.70 17.76
C ILE A 68 6.20 11.65 16.80
N LEU A 69 7.10 11.03 16.03
CA LEU A 69 6.82 9.88 15.17
C LEU A 69 7.63 8.67 15.65
N ARG A 70 7.01 7.49 15.70
CA ARG A 70 7.67 6.25 16.13
C ARG A 70 8.21 5.45 14.94
N LEU A 71 9.46 5.69 14.56
CA LEU A 71 10.13 5.00 13.46
C LEU A 71 10.84 3.75 14.00
N ASN A 72 10.44 2.55 13.58
CA ASN A 72 11.03 1.27 14.00
C ASN A 72 11.21 1.14 15.53
N GLY A 73 10.25 1.66 16.30
CA GLY A 73 10.28 1.63 17.77
C GLY A 73 11.05 2.77 18.43
N GLN A 74 11.66 3.67 17.66
CA GLN A 74 12.35 4.88 18.16
C GLN A 74 11.51 6.13 17.92
N GLU A 75 11.50 7.04 18.89
CA GLU A 75 10.83 8.33 18.74
C GLU A 75 11.76 9.33 18.05
N ILE A 76 11.33 9.83 16.89
CA ILE A 76 12.00 10.88 16.14
C ILE A 76 11.12 12.12 16.08
N ARG A 77 11.76 13.28 15.94
CA ARG A 77 11.04 14.53 15.73
C ARG A 77 10.55 14.61 14.28
N PHE A 78 9.24 14.65 14.09
CA PHE A 78 8.61 14.79 12.79
C PHE A 78 7.61 15.95 12.82
N ILE A 79 7.81 16.93 11.95
CA ILE A 79 6.95 18.12 11.86
C ILE A 79 6.24 18.07 10.51
N PRO A 80 4.95 17.71 10.44
CA PRO A 80 4.24 17.56 9.17
C PRO A 80 4.40 18.75 8.22
N ASP A 81 4.25 19.97 8.71
CA ASP A 81 4.36 21.21 7.90
C ASP A 81 5.76 21.46 7.32
N ARG A 82 6.80 20.85 7.91
CA ARG A 82 8.21 20.96 7.46
C ARG A 82 8.66 19.75 6.65
N ASP A 83 8.18 18.57 7.03
CA ASP A 83 8.71 17.29 6.59
C ASP A 83 7.80 16.60 5.55
N LEU A 84 6.58 17.11 5.30
CA LEU A 84 5.73 16.72 4.18
C LEU A 84 5.66 17.86 3.15
N ASN A 85 6.41 17.72 2.07
CA ASN A 85 6.39 18.70 0.98
C ASN A 85 5.29 18.34 -0.02
N ILE A 86 4.27 19.18 -0.12
CA ILE A 86 3.11 18.98 -1.00
C ILE A 86 3.38 19.67 -2.35
N LEU A 87 3.86 18.90 -3.34
CA LEU A 87 4.34 19.39 -4.63
C LEU A 87 3.34 19.06 -5.76
N GLY A 88 2.09 19.54 -5.63
CA GLY A 88 1.01 19.24 -6.58
C GLY A 88 1.21 19.79 -8.00
N ASN A 89 2.08 20.78 -8.17
CA ASN A 89 2.45 21.34 -9.48
C ASN A 89 3.67 20.67 -10.12
N GLN A 90 4.26 19.67 -9.48
CA GLN A 90 5.40 18.92 -9.97
C GLN A 90 5.02 17.47 -10.16
N VAL A 91 5.58 16.84 -11.19
CA VAL A 91 5.39 15.42 -11.49
C VAL A 91 6.74 14.80 -11.75
N LEU A 92 6.91 13.55 -11.30
CA LEU A 92 8.05 12.74 -11.72
C LEU A 92 7.76 12.08 -13.07
N PRO A 93 8.77 11.76 -13.88
CA PRO A 93 8.59 11.33 -15.27
C PRO A 93 7.72 10.09 -15.47
N LYS A 94 7.78 9.12 -14.54
CA LYS A 94 7.16 7.80 -14.75
C LYS A 94 5.68 7.74 -14.40
N HIS A 95 5.23 8.46 -13.37
CA HIS A 95 3.83 8.41 -12.94
C HIS A 95 3.41 9.66 -12.13
N PRO A 96 2.15 10.12 -12.25
CA PRO A 96 1.69 11.32 -11.52
C PRO A 96 1.47 11.10 -10.02
N ASN A 97 1.33 9.85 -9.56
CA ASN A 97 1.21 9.53 -8.13
C ASN A 97 2.55 9.05 -7.58
N SER A 98 3.37 10.00 -7.14
CA SER A 98 4.76 9.73 -6.74
C SER A 98 5.08 10.26 -5.37
N LEU A 99 5.98 9.55 -4.70
CA LEU A 99 6.53 9.89 -3.40
C LEU A 99 8.06 9.79 -3.49
N ARG A 100 8.79 10.77 -2.97
CA ARG A 100 10.21 10.61 -2.63
C ARG A 100 10.33 10.67 -1.12
N PHE A 101 10.98 9.68 -0.54
CA PHE A 101 11.35 9.68 0.87
C PHE A 101 12.85 9.93 0.99
N THR A 102 13.25 10.78 1.93
CA THR A 102 14.65 11.01 2.27
C THR A 102 14.83 10.88 3.78
N ALA A 103 15.73 10.01 4.20
CA ALA A 103 16.12 9.83 5.60
C ALA A 103 17.46 10.49 5.87
N TYR A 104 17.56 11.20 6.99
CA TYR A 104 18.74 11.94 7.40
C TYR A 104 19.27 11.47 8.75
N ALA A 105 20.60 11.44 8.88
CA ALA A 105 21.30 11.33 10.14
C ALA A 105 21.28 12.65 10.92
N SER A 106 21.78 12.61 12.16
CA SER A 106 21.79 13.78 13.06
C SER A 106 22.71 14.92 12.62
N ASP A 107 23.73 14.61 11.83
CA ASP A 107 24.63 15.60 11.20
C ASP A 107 24.07 16.18 9.89
N GLY A 108 22.90 15.72 9.46
CA GLY A 108 22.25 16.12 8.20
C GLY A 108 22.68 15.30 6.98
N THR A 109 23.49 14.26 7.15
CA THR A 109 23.85 13.34 6.05
C THR A 109 22.62 12.58 5.58
N VAL A 110 22.45 12.44 4.26
CA VAL A 110 21.41 11.59 3.67
C VAL A 110 21.82 10.13 3.83
N LEU A 111 21.01 9.37 4.57
CA LEU A 111 21.22 7.93 4.79
C LEU A 111 20.57 7.09 3.68
N ASN A 112 19.39 7.51 3.24
CA ASN A 112 18.63 6.81 2.20
C ASN A 112 17.73 7.81 1.48
N GLU A 113 17.61 7.66 0.17
CA GLU A 113 16.60 8.31 -0.65
C GLU A 113 15.94 7.27 -1.55
N GLN A 114 14.62 7.22 -1.57
CA GLN A 114 13.89 6.26 -2.41
C GLN A 114 12.62 6.91 -2.99
N VAL A 115 12.44 6.71 -4.29
CA VAL A 115 11.22 7.10 -5.00
C VAL A 115 10.29 5.89 -5.12
N TYR A 116 9.01 6.13 -4.87
CA TYR A 116 7.92 5.18 -5.01
C TYR A 116 6.79 5.74 -5.85
N TYR A 117 6.16 4.86 -6.61
CA TYR A 117 5.02 5.14 -7.47
C TYR A 117 3.80 4.32 -7.04
N SER A 118 2.66 5.00 -6.85
CA SER A 118 1.38 4.35 -6.60
C SER A 118 0.63 4.14 -7.92
N VAL A 119 0.75 2.95 -8.50
CA VAL A 119 0.30 2.61 -9.87
C VAL A 119 -1.15 2.11 -9.96
N GLY A 120 -1.90 2.16 -8.85
CA GLY A 120 -3.31 1.75 -8.77
C GLY A 120 -3.51 0.43 -8.03
N GLY A 121 -4.75 0.17 -7.59
CA GLY A 121 -5.12 -1.06 -6.85
C GLY A 121 -4.42 -1.26 -5.50
N GLY A 122 -3.74 -0.24 -4.98
CA GLY A 122 -2.93 -0.34 -3.77
C GLY A 122 -1.56 -1.00 -4.00
N PHE A 123 -1.09 -1.11 -5.24
CA PHE A 123 0.26 -1.52 -5.59
C PHE A 123 1.22 -0.32 -5.56
N VAL A 124 2.45 -0.58 -5.13
CA VAL A 124 3.54 0.41 -5.09
C VAL A 124 4.76 -0.22 -5.72
N VAL A 125 5.44 0.53 -6.59
CA VAL A 125 6.71 0.13 -7.22
C VAL A 125 7.77 1.20 -6.98
N THR A 126 9.04 0.82 -6.94
CA THR A 126 10.16 1.76 -6.85
C THR A 126 10.50 2.35 -8.23
N GLU A 127 11.37 3.35 -8.27
CA GLU A 127 11.93 3.88 -9.52
C GLU A 127 12.64 2.81 -10.35
N GLU A 128 13.43 1.98 -9.69
CA GLU A 128 14.26 0.95 -10.31
C GLU A 128 13.42 -0.23 -10.82
N ASP A 129 12.27 -0.47 -10.20
CA ASP A 129 11.38 -1.57 -10.54
C ASP A 129 10.22 -1.16 -11.46
N PHE A 130 10.04 0.12 -11.75
CA PHE A 130 8.88 0.62 -12.51
C PHE A 130 8.76 -0.01 -13.90
N ASP A 131 9.90 -0.17 -14.59
CA ASP A 131 9.95 -0.74 -15.95
C ASP A 131 10.32 -2.23 -15.95
N ARG A 132 10.53 -2.84 -14.78
CA ARG A 132 10.76 -4.28 -14.71
C ARG A 132 9.46 -4.99 -15.04
N GLN A 133 9.48 -5.72 -16.15
CA GLN A 133 8.47 -6.73 -16.40
C GLN A 133 8.54 -7.76 -15.28
N ALA A 134 7.40 -8.19 -14.77
CA ALA A 134 7.34 -9.21 -13.74
C ALA A 134 7.89 -10.53 -14.33
N GLU A 135 9.17 -10.79 -14.14
CA GLU A 135 9.82 -12.03 -14.54
C GLU A 135 9.41 -13.14 -13.57
N THR A 136 8.26 -13.76 -13.84
CA THR A 136 8.00 -15.18 -13.60
C THR A 136 6.59 -15.51 -14.07
N GLU A 137 6.45 -16.03 -15.28
CA GLU A 137 5.29 -16.86 -15.60
C GLU A 137 5.38 -18.12 -14.74
N LYS A 138 4.79 -18.07 -13.54
CA LYS A 138 4.60 -19.28 -12.74
C LYS A 138 3.71 -20.23 -13.54
N ALA A 139 4.19 -21.45 -13.77
CA ALA A 139 3.44 -22.46 -14.48
C ALA A 139 2.14 -22.77 -13.74
N VAL A 140 1.01 -22.63 -14.43
CA VAL A 140 -0.32 -22.97 -13.93
C VAL A 140 -0.92 -24.14 -14.72
N PRO A 141 -1.84 -24.92 -14.15
CA PRO A 141 -2.44 -26.08 -14.82
C PRO A 141 -3.20 -25.73 -16.11
N TYR A 142 -3.87 -24.58 -16.13
CA TYR A 142 -4.75 -24.18 -17.23
C TYR A 142 -4.42 -22.76 -17.70
N PRO A 143 -3.28 -22.53 -18.39
CA PRO A 143 -2.88 -21.18 -18.81
C PRO A 143 -3.81 -20.63 -19.90
N TYR A 144 -4.13 -19.33 -19.79
CA TYR A 144 -4.89 -18.57 -20.78
C TYR A 144 -4.50 -17.08 -20.73
N THR A 145 -4.58 -16.41 -21.88
CA THR A 145 -4.35 -14.96 -22.06
C THR A 145 -5.57 -14.23 -22.61
N SER A 146 -6.60 -14.98 -23.01
CA SER A 146 -7.85 -14.43 -23.56
C SER A 146 -9.08 -15.19 -23.04
N CYS A 147 -10.25 -14.55 -23.13
CA CYS A 147 -11.53 -15.19 -22.79
C CYS A 147 -11.81 -16.42 -23.69
N ALA A 148 -11.44 -16.36 -24.97
CA ALA A 148 -11.59 -17.49 -25.89
C ALA A 148 -10.76 -18.70 -25.44
N GLU A 149 -9.52 -18.47 -25.00
CA GLU A 149 -8.66 -19.53 -24.44
C GLU A 149 -9.22 -20.08 -23.14
N LEU A 150 -9.68 -19.22 -22.21
CA LEU A 150 -10.31 -19.66 -20.96
C LEU A 150 -11.50 -20.60 -21.23
N LEU A 151 -12.40 -20.22 -22.14
CA LEU A 151 -13.54 -21.05 -22.51
C LEU A 151 -13.12 -22.36 -23.19
N ALA A 152 -12.05 -22.34 -23.99
CA ALA A 152 -11.48 -23.55 -24.57
C ALA A 152 -10.91 -24.49 -23.49
N ARG A 153 -10.24 -23.95 -22.46
CA ARG A 153 -9.76 -24.73 -21.30
C ARG A 153 -10.90 -25.36 -20.53
N CYS A 154 -11.98 -24.61 -20.28
CA CYS A 154 -13.18 -25.12 -19.60
C CYS A 154 -13.78 -26.31 -20.37
N ARG A 155 -13.99 -26.17 -21.69
CA ARG A 155 -14.55 -27.23 -22.54
C ARG A 155 -13.66 -28.46 -22.62
N LEU A 156 -12.35 -28.27 -22.80
CA LEU A 156 -11.39 -29.37 -22.92
C LEU A 156 -11.32 -30.22 -21.65
N ASN A 157 -11.34 -29.57 -20.49
CA ASN A 157 -11.18 -30.23 -19.19
C ASN A 157 -12.51 -30.58 -18.51
N ARG A 158 -13.65 -30.19 -19.10
CA ARG A 158 -15.00 -30.34 -18.52
C ARG A 158 -15.12 -29.69 -17.14
N LEU A 159 -14.55 -28.49 -17.03
CA LEU A 159 -14.54 -27.68 -15.82
C LEU A 159 -15.32 -26.39 -16.04
N ASP A 160 -15.94 -25.89 -14.98
CA ASP A 160 -16.45 -24.53 -14.93
C ASP A 160 -15.31 -23.50 -14.86
N ILE A 161 -15.62 -22.25 -15.20
CA ILE A 161 -14.65 -21.14 -15.10
C ILE A 161 -14.07 -21.04 -13.68
N SER A 162 -14.90 -21.20 -12.65
CA SER A 162 -14.50 -21.11 -11.25
C SER A 162 -13.51 -22.21 -10.85
N GLU A 163 -13.64 -23.41 -11.41
CA GLU A 163 -12.73 -24.53 -11.16
C GLU A 163 -11.39 -24.33 -11.86
N VAL A 164 -11.41 -23.83 -13.11
CA VAL A 164 -10.19 -23.46 -13.83
C VAL A 164 -9.41 -22.37 -13.09
N VAL A 165 -10.10 -21.31 -12.65
CA VAL A 165 -9.48 -20.20 -11.89
C VAL A 165 -8.95 -20.70 -10.55
N LEU A 166 -9.72 -21.50 -9.81
CA LEU A 166 -9.32 -22.02 -8.51
C LEU A 166 -8.05 -22.88 -8.59
N ALA A 167 -7.96 -23.76 -9.59
CA ALA A 167 -6.79 -24.61 -9.79
C ALA A 167 -5.54 -23.78 -10.15
N ASN A 168 -5.70 -22.74 -10.98
CA ASN A 168 -4.61 -21.83 -11.32
C ASN A 168 -4.15 -21.02 -10.10
N GLU A 169 -5.07 -20.44 -9.33
CA GLU A 169 -4.76 -19.68 -8.10
C GLU A 169 -4.04 -20.54 -7.05
N ALA A 170 -4.49 -21.79 -6.86
CA ALA A 170 -3.85 -22.75 -5.97
C ALA A 170 -2.39 -23.02 -6.38
N ALA A 171 -2.14 -23.19 -7.69
CA ALA A 171 -0.79 -23.36 -8.22
C ALA A 171 0.08 -22.10 -8.05
N LEU A 172 -0.46 -20.90 -8.34
CA LEU A 172 0.25 -19.63 -8.19
C LEU A 172 0.65 -19.35 -6.73
N ALA A 173 -0.26 -19.65 -5.80
CA ALA A 173 -0.07 -19.48 -4.37
C ALA A 173 0.76 -20.61 -3.72
N GLY A 174 0.98 -21.72 -4.43
CA GLY A 174 1.69 -22.89 -3.90
C GLY A 174 0.96 -23.56 -2.73
N CYS A 175 -0.38 -23.53 -2.74
CA CYS A 175 -1.22 -24.10 -1.68
C CYS A 175 -2.40 -24.90 -2.25
N GLY A 176 -3.13 -25.62 -1.40
CA GLY A 176 -4.30 -26.38 -1.84
C GLY A 176 -5.53 -25.50 -2.09
N GLU A 177 -6.47 -25.97 -2.91
CA GLU A 177 -7.70 -25.21 -3.24
C GLU A 177 -8.53 -24.80 -2.00
N ALA A 178 -8.52 -25.63 -0.96
CA ALA A 178 -9.21 -25.32 0.31
C ALA A 178 -8.68 -24.03 0.97
N GLU A 179 -7.38 -23.75 0.84
CA GLU A 179 -6.76 -22.51 1.30
C GLU A 179 -7.29 -21.31 0.54
N ILE A 180 -7.35 -21.40 -0.80
CA ILE A 180 -7.86 -20.34 -1.67
C ILE A 180 -9.33 -20.04 -1.36
N ARG A 181 -10.16 -21.08 -1.22
CA ARG A 181 -11.57 -20.94 -0.82
C ARG A 181 -11.71 -20.27 0.55
N ARG A 182 -10.86 -20.62 1.52
CA ARG A 182 -10.87 -19.98 2.84
C ARG A 182 -10.51 -18.50 2.77
N ARG A 183 -9.51 -18.12 1.95
CA ARG A 183 -9.15 -16.71 1.73
C ARG A 183 -10.27 -15.93 1.06
N ALA A 184 -10.93 -16.51 0.06
CA ALA A 184 -12.08 -15.88 -0.60
C ALA A 184 -13.26 -15.68 0.38
N ALA A 185 -13.53 -16.68 1.24
CA ALA A 185 -14.54 -16.56 2.28
C ALA A 185 -14.19 -15.44 3.29
N ALA A 186 -12.93 -15.32 3.70
CA ALA A 186 -12.48 -14.24 4.59
C ALA A 186 -12.70 -12.84 3.97
N VAL A 187 -12.51 -12.68 2.65
CA VAL A 187 -12.84 -11.42 1.95
C VAL A 187 -14.34 -11.15 2.03
N ALA A 188 -15.20 -12.15 1.81
CA ALA A 188 -16.65 -11.99 1.92
C ALA A 188 -17.08 -11.61 3.35
N GLU A 189 -16.48 -12.20 4.38
CA GLU A 189 -16.71 -11.85 5.78
C GLU A 189 -16.33 -10.38 6.07
N VAL A 190 -15.19 -9.92 5.52
CA VAL A 190 -14.78 -8.51 5.64
C VAL A 190 -15.78 -7.60 4.94
N MET A 191 -16.25 -7.95 3.73
CA MET A 191 -17.27 -7.19 3.00
C MET A 191 -18.57 -7.08 3.80
N GLU A 192 -19.05 -8.18 4.37
CA GLU A 192 -20.25 -8.18 5.21
C GLU A 192 -20.05 -7.35 6.49
N GLY A 193 -18.88 -7.45 7.12
CA GLY A 193 -18.49 -6.62 8.25
C GLY A 193 -18.47 -5.13 7.92
N CYS A 194 -17.98 -4.76 6.73
CA CYS A 194 -18.02 -3.37 6.23
C CYS A 194 -19.45 -2.87 6.08
N ILE A 195 -20.36 -3.69 5.51
CA ILE A 195 -21.78 -3.34 5.37
C ILE A 195 -22.41 -3.10 6.74
N LYS A 196 -22.22 -4.03 7.70
CA LYS A 196 -22.77 -3.90 9.05
C LYS A 196 -22.27 -2.66 9.78
N ARG A 197 -20.96 -2.36 9.67
CA ARG A 197 -20.38 -1.13 10.25
C ARG A 197 -20.96 0.12 9.61
N GLY A 198 -21.09 0.15 8.29
CA GLY A 198 -21.67 1.29 7.58
C GLY A 198 -23.13 1.53 7.94
N LEU A 199 -23.93 0.47 8.07
CA LEU A 199 -25.34 0.57 8.49
C LEU A 199 -25.53 1.01 9.95
N GLY A 200 -24.52 0.79 10.80
CA GLY A 200 -24.55 1.16 12.22
C GLY A 200 -23.79 2.44 12.57
N ALA A 201 -23.20 3.14 11.58
CA ALA A 201 -22.43 4.35 11.80
C ALA A 201 -23.28 5.59 11.45
N ASP A 202 -23.46 6.48 12.43
CA ASP A 202 -24.04 7.80 12.23
C ASP A 202 -22.93 8.85 12.08
N GLY A 203 -23.18 9.88 11.27
CA GLY A 203 -22.28 11.03 11.11
C GLY A 203 -22.27 11.59 9.70
N GLU A 204 -21.57 12.71 9.54
CA GLU A 204 -21.29 13.31 8.23
C GLU A 204 -19.94 12.82 7.72
N LEU A 205 -19.84 12.58 6.41
CA LEU A 205 -18.57 12.21 5.79
C LEU A 205 -17.60 13.41 5.84
N PRO A 206 -16.31 13.18 6.14
CA PRO A 206 -15.31 14.24 6.14
C PRO A 206 -14.95 14.67 4.71
N GLY A 207 -14.58 15.94 4.53
CA GLY A 207 -14.18 16.55 3.25
C GLY A 207 -15.20 17.56 2.74
#